data_AF-A0A6B0ZIJ7-F1
#
_entry.id   AF-A0A6B0ZIJ7-F1
#
_cell.length_a   1.000
_cell.length_b   1.000
_cell.length_c   1.000
_cell.angle_alpha   90.00
_cell.angle_beta   90.00
_cell.angle_gamma   90.00
#
_symmetry.space_group_name_H-M   'P 1'
#
loop_
_entity.id
_entity.type
_entity.pdbx_description
1 polymer ?
#
loop_
_entity_poly.entity_id
_entity_poly.type
_entity_poly.pdbx_seq_one_letter_code
_entity_poly.pdbx_strand_id
1 'polypeptide(L)' 'MADTDYAGLLATVPALTAPVQALLADDEAAESPAMVASAVELVLEGLHLSKRLNKDAQGPRAQYRAR' A
#
# COMPACT_ATOMS: atom_id res chain seq x y z
N MET A 1 4.68 6.99 17.11
CA MET A 1 5.12 8.03 16.16
C MET A 1 4.51 7.67 14.81
N ALA A 2 3.30 8.15 14.47
CA ALA A 2 2.69 7.98 13.14
C ALA A 2 1.25 8.54 13.09
N ASP A 3 1.05 9.85 13.24
CA ASP A 3 -0.30 10.40 13.01
C ASP A 3 -0.28 11.80 12.37
N THR A 4 0.61 12.08 11.41
CA THR A 4 0.52 13.43 10.79
C THR A 4 0.81 13.57 9.31
N ASP A 5 1.33 12.61 8.53
CA ASP A 5 1.36 12.88 7.07
C ASP A 5 1.48 11.70 6.11
N TYR A 6 0.69 10.63 6.29
CA TYR A 6 0.61 9.61 5.26
C TYR A 6 0.07 10.15 3.92
N ALA A 7 -0.77 11.18 3.95
CA ALA A 7 -1.21 11.85 2.73
C ALA A 7 -0.05 12.60 2.02
N GLY A 8 0.78 13.35 2.74
CA GLY A 8 1.95 14.04 2.19
C GLY A 8 3.05 13.11 1.67
N LEU A 9 3.04 11.84 2.07
CA LEU A 9 3.91 10.80 1.52
C LEU A 9 3.68 10.60 0.00
N LEU A 10 2.49 10.85 -0.52
CA LEU A 10 2.24 10.82 -1.97
C LEU A 10 3.03 11.88 -2.74
N ALA A 11 3.23 13.06 -2.14
CA ALA A 11 4.00 14.14 -2.75
C ALA A 11 5.50 13.83 -2.78
N THR A 12 6.00 13.09 -1.79
CA THR A 12 7.43 12.75 -1.65
C THR A 12 7.79 11.41 -2.28
N VAL A 13 6.82 10.51 -2.47
CA VAL A 13 6.99 9.19 -3.08
C VAL A 13 5.94 8.99 -4.18
N PRO A 14 6.20 9.52 -5.40
CA PRO A 14 5.24 9.47 -6.51
C PRO A 14 4.82 8.04 -6.93
N ALA A 15 5.65 7.03 -6.62
CA ALA A 15 5.35 5.63 -6.89
C ALA A 15 4.15 5.09 -6.08
N LEU A 16 3.76 5.76 -4.99
CA LEU A 16 2.57 5.38 -4.19
C LEU A 16 1.26 5.84 -4.83
N THR A 17 1.29 6.80 -5.77
CA THR A 17 0.07 7.40 -6.33
C THR A 17 -0.81 6.40 -7.06
N ALA A 18 -0.25 5.63 -8.00
CA ALA A 18 -1.01 4.64 -8.76
C ALA A 18 -1.67 3.56 -7.88
N PRO A 19 -0.97 2.89 -6.95
CA PRO A 19 -1.61 1.88 -6.10
C PRO A 19 -2.63 2.48 -5.12
N VAL A 20 -2.41 3.70 -4.60
CA VAL A 20 -3.40 4.36 -3.72
C VAL A 20 -4.66 4.73 -4.50
N GLN A 21 -4.53 5.30 -5.71
CA GLN A 21 -5.67 5.59 -6.59
C GLN A 21 -6.43 4.33 -6.97
N ALA A 22 -5.73 3.23 -7.22
CA ALA A 22 -6.37 1.95 -7.53
C ALA A 22 -7.16 1.39 -6.33
N LEU A 23 -6.69 1.58 -5.10
CA LEU A 23 -7.39 1.14 -3.88
C LEU A 23 -8.64 1.97 -3.58
N LEU A 24 -8.60 3.26 -3.90
CA LEU A 24 -9.69 4.20 -3.63
C LEU A 24 -10.65 4.35 -4.83
N ALA A 25 -10.41 3.60 -5.92
CA ALA A 25 -11.30 3.60 -7.06
C ALA A 25 -12.73 3.22 -6.62
N ASP A 26 -13.70 4.00 -7.08
CA ASP A 26 -15.13 3.82 -6.79
C ASP A 26 -15.55 4.01 -5.31
N ASP A 27 -14.68 4.58 -4.45
CA ASP A 27 -15.01 4.96 -3.08
C ASP A 27 -15.50 6.43 -3.02
N GLU A 28 -16.68 6.67 -2.45
CA GLU A 28 -17.26 8.03 -2.30
C GLU A 28 -16.41 8.95 -1.41
N ALA A 29 -15.57 8.38 -0.54
CA ALA A 29 -14.68 9.09 0.35
C ALA A 29 -13.22 9.11 -0.15
N ALA A 30 -12.96 8.76 -1.42
CA ALA A 30 -11.60 8.67 -2.00
C ALA A 30 -10.73 9.93 -1.82
N GLU A 31 -11.34 11.12 -1.80
CA GLU A 31 -10.62 12.39 -1.64
C GLU A 31 -10.41 12.80 -0.16
N SER A 32 -11.02 12.08 0.79
CA SER A 32 -10.88 12.37 2.22
C SER A 32 -9.42 12.16 2.66
N PRO A 33 -8.78 13.12 3.35
CA PRO A 33 -7.42 12.97 3.84
C PRO A 33 -7.22 11.71 4.69
N ALA A 34 -8.23 11.32 5.47
CA ALA A 34 -8.20 10.12 6.29
C ALA A 34 -8.23 8.83 5.44
N MET A 35 -9.01 8.81 4.35
CA MET A 35 -9.02 7.66 3.43
C MET A 35 -7.72 7.54 2.65
N VAL A 36 -7.18 8.67 2.19
CA VAL A 36 -5.87 8.68 1.52
C VAL A 36 -4.77 8.18 2.45
N ALA A 37 -4.73 8.66 3.69
CA ALA A 37 -3.78 8.19 4.71
C ALA A 37 -3.92 6.68 4.97
N SER A 38 -5.16 6.19 5.11
CA SER A 38 -5.44 4.77 5.34
C SER A 38 -5.02 3.90 4.15
N ALA A 39 -5.26 4.34 2.92
CA ALA A 39 -4.83 3.62 1.72
C ALA A 39 -3.30 3.58 1.61
N VAL A 40 -2.61 4.68 1.93
CA VAL A 40 -1.14 4.71 1.98
C VAL A 40 -0.61 3.72 3.02
N GLU A 41 -1.19 3.70 4.22
CA GLU A 41 -0.82 2.74 5.27
C GLU A 41 -1.00 1.29 4.81
N LEU A 42 -2.14 0.97 4.20
CA LEU A 42 -2.42 -0.36 3.67
C LEU A 42 -1.37 -0.82 2.63
N VAL A 43 -0.97 0.07 1.72
CA VAL A 43 0.08 -0.23 0.72
C VAL A 43 1.40 -0.50 1.40
N LEU A 44 1.81 0.35 2.34
CA LEU A 44 3.10 0.24 3.02
C LEU A 44 3.17 -1.03 3.88
N GLU A 45 2.10 -1.38 4.58
CA GLU A 45 2.01 -2.63 5.33
C GLU A 45 2.04 -3.85 4.40
N GLY A 46 1.30 -3.81 3.28
CA GLY A 46 1.34 -4.87 2.28
C GLY A 46 2.74 -5.09 1.68
N LEU A 47 3.50 -4.01 1.44
CA LEU A 47 4.90 -4.08 1.01
C LEU A 47 5.82 -4.64 2.11
N HIS A 48 5.61 -4.21 3.36
CA HIS A 48 6.35 -4.73 4.52
C HIS A 48 6.13 -6.24 4.68
N LEU A 49 4.88 -6.70 4.60
CA LEU A 49 4.53 -8.11 4.62
C LEU A 49 5.11 -8.87 3.42
N SER A 50 5.01 -8.32 2.20
CA SER A 50 5.57 -8.96 0.99
C SER A 50 7.09 -9.15 1.07
N LYS A 51 7.81 -8.24 1.74
CA LYS A 51 9.24 -8.39 2.04
C LYS A 51 9.52 -9.46 3.09
N ARG A 52 8.62 -9.63 4.06
CA ARG A 52 8.75 -10.61 5.16
C ARG A 52 8.35 -12.02 4.77
N LEU A 53 7.35 -12.15 3.90
CA LEU A 53 6.92 -13.44 3.38
C LEU A 53 8.03 -13.98 2.48
N ASN A 54 8.44 -15.24 2.70
CA ASN A 54 9.30 -15.95 1.77
C ASN A 54 8.50 -16.23 0.50
N LYS A 55 8.39 -15.22 -0.37
CA LYS A 55 7.77 -15.35 -1.69
C LYS A 55 8.66 -16.24 -2.54
N ASP A 56 8.29 -17.50 -2.63
CA ASP A 56 9.00 -18.48 -3.45
C ASP A 56 8.42 -18.42 -4.87
N ALA A 57 9.22 -17.93 -5.81
CA ALA A 57 8.84 -17.83 -7.21
C ALA A 57 9.19 -19.15 -7.92
N GLN A 58 8.18 -19.94 -8.26
CA GLN A 58 8.31 -21.16 -9.06
C GLN A 58 7.81 -20.88 -10.49
N GLY A 59 8.71 -20.37 -11.34
CA GLY A 59 8.40 -20.03 -12.73
C GLY A 59 7.30 -18.96 -12.84
N PRO A 60 6.21 -19.17 -13.59
CA PRO A 60 5.12 -18.19 -13.72
C PRO A 60 4.24 -18.09 -12.45
N ARG A 61 4.54 -18.84 -11.38
CA ARG A 61 3.74 -18.88 -10.15
C ARG A 61 4.59 -18.41 -8.96
N ALA A 62 3.98 -17.63 -8.07
CA ALA A 62 4.57 -17.31 -6.78
C ALA A 62 3.72 -17.95 -5.66
N GLN A 63 4.38 -18.58 -4.68
CA GLN A 63 3.73 -19.07 -3.47
C GLN A 63 4.31 -18.32 -2.26
N TYR A 64 3.42 -17.85 -1.39
CA TYR A 64 3.81 -17.27 -0.11
C TYR A 64 3.74 -18.37 0.96
N ARG A 65 4.85 -18.65 1.65
CA ARG A 65 4.89 -19.61 2.77
C ARG A 65 5.07 -18.86 4.09
N ALA A 66 4.17 -19.10 5.04
CA ALA A 66 4.40 -18.74 6.44
C ALA A 66 5.48 -19.67 7.02
N ARG A 67 6.36 -19.12 7.88
CA ARG A 67 7.37 -19.92 8.59
C ARG A 67 6.76 -20.70 9.73
#